data_AF-A0A6P0YCI6-F1
#
_entry.id   AF-A0A6P0YCI6-F1
#
_cell.length_a   1.000
_cell.length_b   1.000
_cell.length_c   1.000
_cell.angle_alpha   90.00
_cell.angle_beta   90.00
_cell.angle_gamma   90.00
#
_symmetry.space_group_name_H-M   'P 1'
#
loop_
_entity.id
_entity.type
_entity.pdbx_description
1 polymer ?
#
loop_
_entity_poly.entity_id
_entity_poly.type
_entity_poly.pdbx_seq_one_letter_code
_entity_poly.pdbx_strand_id
1 'polypeptide(L)'
;KMIDKGYRNIYVPHAVLYHHESKSRGVENTGEKQLRFQQEIQKMKQRWKHLIDKDPCYNPHLTRQQEDFSLRIKTNVEVSVSLYEKDPEIVECSIDVPKPGVEKDISSICIGGWVVGKTSPPVTVELIVAGKIIKEIPANLHRPDVGEIHPEIPEAKYCGFWGELEVLEFAPEMKISLEVILQDGSHVRLGMVNLKCPSLI
;
A
#
# COMPACT_ATOMS: atom_id res chain seq x y z
N LYS A 1 30.39 1.70 8.91
CA LYS A 1 29.86 0.69 7.94
C LYS A 1 30.84 0.60 6.77
N MET A 2 30.66 -0.29 5.78
CA MET A 2 31.65 -0.48 4.71
C MET A 2 31.92 0.82 3.91
N ILE A 3 30.86 1.54 3.54
CA ILE A 3 30.96 2.84 2.84
C ILE A 3 31.69 3.89 3.69
N ASP A 4 31.37 4.01 4.98
CA ASP A 4 32.06 4.95 5.90
C ASP A 4 33.56 4.65 6.07
N LYS A 5 33.99 3.44 5.73
CA LYS A 5 35.39 3.01 5.73
C LYS A 5 36.05 3.11 4.35
N GLY A 6 35.37 3.68 3.35
CA GLY A 6 35.87 3.84 1.99
C GLY A 6 35.74 2.60 1.09
N TYR A 7 35.08 1.53 1.56
CA TYR A 7 34.83 0.35 0.74
C TYR A 7 33.65 0.56 -0.22
N ARG A 8 33.72 -0.04 -1.41
CA ARG A 8 32.66 -0.02 -2.42
C ARG A 8 32.00 -1.38 -2.55
N ASN A 9 30.70 -1.38 -2.84
CA ASN A 9 30.00 -2.57 -3.29
C ASN A 9 30.30 -2.76 -4.79
N ILE A 10 30.80 -3.93 -5.17
CA ILE A 10 31.16 -4.24 -6.56
C ILE A 10 30.32 -5.44 -6.98
N TYR A 11 29.52 -5.25 -8.02
CA TYR A 11 28.82 -6.35 -8.66
C TYR A 11 29.79 -7.16 -9.52
N VAL A 12 29.81 -8.47 -9.29
CA VAL A 12 30.70 -9.41 -9.97
C VAL A 12 29.84 -10.48 -10.64
N PRO A 13 29.55 -10.38 -11.95
CA PRO A 13 28.56 -11.25 -12.61
C PRO A 13 28.99 -12.72 -12.70
N HIS A 14 30.28 -13.02 -12.51
CA HIS A 14 30.82 -14.38 -12.54
C HIS A 14 30.80 -15.09 -11.18
N ALA A 15 30.52 -14.36 -10.09
CA ALA A 15 30.40 -14.95 -8.77
C ALA A 15 28.94 -15.33 -8.51
N VAL A 16 28.67 -16.62 -8.31
CA VAL A 16 27.34 -17.13 -7.97
C VAL A 16 27.28 -17.41 -6.47
N LEU A 17 26.40 -16.69 -5.77
CA LEU A 17 26.11 -16.94 -4.35
C LEU A 17 24.71 -17.54 -4.23
N TYR A 18 24.60 -18.66 -3.54
CA TYR A 18 23.31 -19.27 -3.23
C TYR A 18 22.74 -18.65 -1.95
N HIS A 19 21.69 -17.85 -2.11
CA HIS A 19 20.90 -17.37 -0.98
C HIS A 19 19.69 -18.30 -0.78
N HIS A 20 19.65 -19.00 0.35
CA HIS A 20 18.48 -19.76 0.75
C HIS A 20 17.56 -18.87 1.60
N GLU A 21 16.78 -18.03 0.93
CA GLU A 21 15.87 -17.10 1.57
C GLU A 21 14.82 -17.83 2.43
N SER A 22 14.53 -17.27 3.60
CA SER A 22 13.49 -17.75 4.53
C SER A 22 13.57 -19.22 4.97
N LYS A 23 14.69 -19.91 4.74
CA LYS A 23 14.88 -21.35 5.03
C LYS A 23 14.61 -21.73 6.49
N SER A 24 14.94 -20.86 7.45
CA SER A 24 14.68 -21.09 8.88
C SER A 24 13.36 -20.51 9.38
N ARG A 25 12.75 -19.58 8.65
CA ARG A 25 11.58 -18.79 9.10
C ARG A 25 10.26 -19.28 8.49
N GLY A 26 10.31 -19.97 7.36
CA GLY A 26 9.12 -20.36 6.59
C GLY A 26 8.44 -19.15 5.94
N VAL A 27 7.30 -19.38 5.32
CA VAL A 27 6.57 -18.36 4.55
C VAL A 27 5.79 -17.42 5.49
N GLU A 28 5.66 -16.15 5.10
CA GLU A 28 5.06 -15.06 5.87
C GLU A 28 3.50 -15.06 5.76
N ASN A 29 2.87 -16.15 6.20
CA ASN A 29 1.45 -16.42 5.90
C ASN A 29 0.45 -16.02 7.01
N THR A 30 0.92 -15.51 8.14
CA THR A 30 0.08 -15.18 9.30
C THR A 30 0.14 -13.70 9.61
N GLY A 31 -0.94 -13.09 10.10
CA GLY A 31 -1.00 -11.65 10.39
C GLY A 31 0.11 -11.15 11.33
N GLU A 32 0.46 -11.93 12.36
CA GLU A 32 1.57 -11.59 13.28
C GLU A 32 2.94 -11.55 12.59
N LYS A 33 3.17 -12.49 11.67
CA LYS A 33 4.39 -12.57 10.86
C LYS A 33 4.46 -11.34 9.95
N GLN A 34 3.39 -11.06 9.21
CA GLN A 34 3.28 -9.89 8.35
C GLN A 34 3.51 -8.57 9.11
N LEU A 35 2.94 -8.42 10.31
CA LEU A 35 3.16 -7.25 11.15
C LEU A 35 4.64 -7.10 11.55
N ARG A 36 5.28 -8.19 12.01
CA ARG A 36 6.72 -8.19 12.30
C ARG A 36 7.53 -7.81 11.07
N PHE A 37 7.22 -8.41 9.92
CA PHE A 37 7.90 -8.12 8.66
C PHE A 37 7.77 -6.65 8.27
N GLN A 38 6.56 -6.08 8.38
CA GLN A 38 6.33 -4.65 8.17
C GLN A 38 7.13 -3.78 9.16
N GLN A 39 7.18 -4.15 10.45
CA GLN A 39 8.00 -3.46 11.44
C GLN A 39 9.50 -3.54 11.11
N GLU A 40 10.00 -4.69 10.66
CA GLU A 40 11.39 -4.87 10.21
C GLU A 40 11.68 -3.99 8.98
N ILE A 41 10.79 -3.96 8.00
CA ILE A 41 10.87 -3.06 6.83
C ILE A 41 10.90 -1.60 7.28
N GLN A 42 9.99 -1.19 8.17
CA GLN A 42 9.95 0.19 8.66
C GLN A 42 11.23 0.56 9.39
N LYS A 43 11.74 -0.31 10.28
CA LYS A 43 13.03 -0.10 10.97
C LYS A 43 14.18 0.04 9.97
N MET A 44 14.22 -0.80 8.93
CA MET A 44 15.22 -0.74 7.87
C MET A 44 15.12 0.58 7.10
N LYS A 45 13.93 0.92 6.60
CA LYS A 45 13.65 2.17 5.87
C LYS A 45 14.00 3.39 6.70
N GLN A 46 13.64 3.43 7.99
CA GLN A 46 13.97 4.55 8.89
C GLN A 46 15.48 4.65 9.12
N ARG A 47 16.15 3.55 9.45
CA ARG A 47 17.60 3.53 9.73
C ARG A 47 18.44 3.95 8.52
N TRP A 48 17.99 3.61 7.32
CA TRP A 48 18.74 3.80 6.08
C TRP A 48 18.12 4.86 5.16
N LYS A 49 17.14 5.62 5.63
CA LYS A 49 16.36 6.60 4.84
C LYS A 49 17.24 7.49 3.97
N HIS A 50 18.27 8.10 4.55
CA HIS A 50 19.17 8.99 3.83
C HIS A 50 19.91 8.33 2.65
N LEU A 51 20.27 7.04 2.78
CA LEU A 51 20.92 6.26 1.72
C LEU A 51 19.91 5.76 0.70
N ILE A 52 18.73 5.30 1.13
CA ILE A 52 17.65 4.87 0.21
C ILE A 52 17.15 6.05 -0.62
N ASP A 53 16.98 7.21 0.01
CA ASP A 53 16.51 8.43 -0.65
C ASP A 53 17.54 9.00 -1.63
N LYS A 54 18.83 8.74 -1.40
CA LYS A 54 19.94 9.27 -2.22
C LYS A 54 21.00 8.20 -2.48
N ASP A 55 20.56 7.06 -3.02
CA ASP A 55 21.49 5.98 -3.36
C ASP A 55 22.42 6.47 -4.49
N PRO A 56 23.74 6.56 -4.26
CA PRO A 56 24.68 7.05 -5.25
C PRO A 56 24.90 6.08 -6.42
N CYS A 57 24.50 4.82 -6.25
CA CYS A 57 24.66 3.74 -7.23
C CYS A 57 23.37 3.46 -8.01
N TYR A 58 22.24 4.03 -7.61
CA TYR A 58 20.96 3.86 -8.29
C TYR A 58 20.72 4.99 -9.30
N ASN A 59 20.31 4.64 -10.53
CA ASN A 59 19.99 5.65 -11.54
C ASN A 59 18.76 6.48 -11.11
N PRO A 60 18.87 7.82 -10.98
CA PRO A 60 17.78 8.65 -10.48
C PRO A 60 16.55 8.71 -11.40
N HIS A 61 16.70 8.26 -12.66
CA HIS A 61 15.64 8.18 -13.66
C HIS A 61 14.90 6.85 -13.66
N LEU A 62 15.26 5.88 -12.79
CA LEU A 62 14.56 4.60 -12.67
C LEU A 62 13.63 4.59 -11.46
N THR A 63 12.52 3.85 -11.56
CA THR A 63 11.54 3.70 -10.49
C THR A 63 12.21 3.16 -9.23
N ARG A 64 11.73 3.56 -8.06
CA ARG A 64 12.18 3.00 -6.76
C ARG A 64 11.08 2.19 -6.08
N GLN A 65 9.97 1.99 -6.79
CA GLN A 65 8.77 1.34 -6.28
C GLN A 65 8.67 -0.12 -6.74
N GLN A 66 9.24 -0.43 -7.91
CA GLN A 66 9.33 -1.77 -8.45
C GLN A 66 10.78 -2.20 -8.69
N GLU A 67 10.97 -3.51 -8.77
CA GLU A 67 12.24 -4.16 -9.08
C GLU A 67 12.40 -4.44 -10.59
N ASP A 68 11.77 -3.62 -11.45
CA ASP A 68 11.70 -3.82 -12.90
C ASP A 68 12.58 -2.86 -13.71
N PHE A 69 13.23 -1.90 -13.05
CA PHE A 69 14.05 -0.85 -13.67
C PHE A 69 13.29 0.01 -14.70
N SER A 70 11.96 0.14 -14.57
CA SER A 70 11.17 1.05 -15.40
C SER A 70 11.55 2.52 -15.13
N LEU A 71 11.13 3.42 -16.03
CA LEU A 71 11.40 4.85 -15.88
C LEU A 71 10.61 5.44 -14.71
N ARG A 72 11.28 6.28 -13.92
CA ARG A 72 10.65 7.07 -12.87
C ARG A 72 9.88 8.23 -13.48
N ILE A 73 8.59 8.03 -13.66
CA ILE A 73 7.68 9.13 -14.02
C ILE A 73 7.25 9.84 -12.75
N LYS A 74 7.58 11.13 -12.66
CA LYS A 74 7.16 12.00 -11.57
C LYS A 74 6.07 12.91 -12.09
N THR A 75 4.95 12.97 -11.39
CA THR A 75 3.88 13.91 -11.70
C THR A 75 3.31 14.51 -10.43
N ASN A 76 2.65 15.65 -10.59
CA ASN A 76 1.81 16.21 -9.54
C ASN A 76 0.42 15.59 -9.69
N VAL A 77 -0.12 15.08 -8.58
CA VAL A 77 -1.46 14.50 -8.54
C VAL A 77 -2.29 15.29 -7.54
N GLU A 78 -3.40 15.84 -8.01
CA GLU A 78 -4.43 16.38 -7.15
C GLU A 78 -5.31 15.23 -6.68
N VAL A 79 -5.47 15.11 -5.38
CA VAL A 79 -6.20 14.04 -4.71
C VAL A 79 -7.40 14.63 -4.01
N SER A 80 -8.56 14.00 -4.20
CA SER A 80 -9.72 14.20 -3.33
C SER A 80 -10.30 12.85 -2.93
N VAL A 81 -10.83 12.78 -1.71
CA VAL A 81 -11.40 11.57 -1.12
C VAL A 81 -12.78 11.89 -0.58
N SER A 82 -13.75 11.01 -0.84
CA SER A 82 -15.12 11.12 -0.34
C SER A 82 -15.63 9.75 0.08
N LEU A 83 -16.26 9.66 1.25
CA LEU A 83 -16.98 8.45 1.67
C LEU A 83 -18.41 8.48 1.13
N TYR A 84 -18.97 7.30 0.84
CA TYR A 84 -20.39 7.17 0.51
C TYR A 84 -21.25 7.20 1.79
N GLU A 85 -22.57 7.21 1.61
CA GLU A 85 -23.49 7.00 2.72
C GLU A 85 -23.22 5.65 3.38
N LYS A 86 -23.25 5.64 4.71
CA LYS A 86 -22.92 4.46 5.50
C LYS A 86 -23.93 3.34 5.24
N ASP A 87 -23.42 2.22 4.74
CA ASP A 87 -24.19 1.00 4.51
C ASP A 87 -24.59 0.32 5.84
N PRO A 88 -25.80 -0.26 5.96
CA PRO A 88 -26.23 -1.00 7.15
C PRO A 88 -25.34 -2.16 7.58
N GLU A 89 -24.57 -2.75 6.66
CA GLU A 89 -23.65 -3.86 6.94
C GLU A 89 -22.31 -3.40 7.54
N ILE A 90 -22.03 -2.10 7.54
CA ILE A 90 -20.78 -1.53 8.04
C ILE A 90 -21.01 -0.79 9.35
N VAL A 91 -20.19 -1.10 10.35
CA VAL A 91 -20.18 -0.38 11.64
C VAL A 91 -19.45 0.94 11.49
N GLU A 92 -18.26 0.93 10.90
CA GLU A 92 -17.49 2.14 10.66
C GLU A 92 -16.38 1.86 9.65
N CYS A 93 -15.90 2.90 8.98
CA CYS A 93 -14.78 2.79 8.06
C CYS A 93 -14.04 4.12 7.95
N SER A 94 -12.81 4.06 7.44
CA SER A 94 -12.00 5.22 7.10
C SER A 94 -11.14 4.92 5.88
N ILE A 95 -10.93 5.94 5.04
CA ILE A 95 -9.86 5.98 4.05
C ILE A 95 -8.77 6.90 4.63
N ASP A 96 -7.75 6.28 5.21
CA ASP A 96 -6.68 6.98 5.90
C ASP A 96 -5.72 7.65 4.91
N VAL A 97 -5.45 6.99 3.78
CA VAL A 97 -4.63 7.49 2.68
C VAL A 97 -5.27 7.15 1.32
N PRO A 98 -5.09 8.00 0.30
CA PRO A 98 -4.33 9.24 0.31
C PRO A 98 -5.07 10.37 1.04
N LYS A 99 -4.35 11.40 1.49
CA LYS A 99 -4.98 12.61 2.05
C LYS A 99 -5.35 13.57 0.93
N PRO A 100 -6.49 14.29 1.03
CA PRO A 100 -6.82 15.32 0.05
C PRO A 100 -5.74 16.40 -0.05
N GLY A 101 -5.40 16.82 -1.25
CA GLY A 101 -4.34 17.79 -1.50
C GLY A 101 -3.60 17.56 -2.80
N VAL A 102 -2.42 18.18 -2.93
CA VAL A 102 -1.54 17.99 -4.09
C VAL A 102 -0.31 17.22 -3.66
N GLU A 103 -0.18 16.00 -4.14
CA GLU A 103 1.01 15.18 -3.99
C GLU A 103 1.98 15.51 -5.14
N LYS A 104 3.19 15.94 -4.82
CA LYS A 104 4.17 16.40 -5.81
C LYS A 104 5.23 15.34 -6.10
N ASP A 105 5.65 15.28 -7.35
CA ASP A 105 6.75 14.42 -7.80
C ASP A 105 6.59 12.93 -7.43
N ILE A 106 5.34 12.46 -7.39
CA ILE A 106 5.02 11.07 -7.04
C ILE A 106 4.94 10.18 -8.28
N SER A 107 5.26 8.91 -8.09
CA SER A 107 5.17 7.84 -9.09
C SER A 107 4.15 6.75 -8.73
N SER A 108 3.63 6.77 -7.50
CA SER A 108 2.50 5.95 -7.05
C SER A 108 1.65 6.71 -6.04
N ILE A 109 0.43 6.21 -5.83
CA ILE A 109 -0.45 6.60 -4.75
C ILE A 109 -0.75 5.38 -3.88
N CYS A 110 -0.60 5.54 -2.57
CA CYS A 110 -1.04 4.54 -1.59
C CYS A 110 -2.51 4.79 -1.24
N ILE A 111 -3.30 3.72 -1.27
CA ILE A 111 -4.68 3.69 -0.81
C ILE A 111 -4.73 2.74 0.39
N GLY A 112 -5.25 3.23 1.51
CA GLY A 112 -5.27 2.46 2.74
C GLY A 112 -6.20 3.05 3.77
N GLY A 113 -6.62 2.21 4.70
CA GLY A 113 -7.66 2.55 5.66
C GLY A 113 -8.07 1.32 6.46
N TRP A 114 -9.30 1.35 6.94
CA TRP A 114 -9.89 0.26 7.69
C TRP A 114 -11.41 0.24 7.54
N VAL A 115 -12.01 -0.93 7.74
CA VAL A 115 -13.46 -1.12 7.62
C VAL A 115 -13.93 -2.22 8.58
N VAL A 116 -14.90 -1.91 9.43
CA VAL A 116 -15.47 -2.86 10.38
C VAL A 116 -16.87 -3.26 9.92
N GLY A 117 -17.05 -4.53 9.57
CA GLY A 117 -18.36 -5.09 9.25
C GLY A 117 -19.18 -5.36 10.51
N LYS A 118 -20.51 -5.30 10.38
CA LYS A 118 -21.47 -5.41 11.48
C LYS A 118 -21.71 -6.85 11.92
N THR A 119 -21.83 -7.75 10.96
CA THR A 119 -22.08 -9.18 11.19
C THR A 119 -20.98 -10.05 10.63
N SER A 120 -20.29 -9.58 9.59
CA SER A 120 -19.31 -10.34 8.82
C SER A 120 -18.03 -9.51 8.67
N PRO A 121 -16.84 -10.07 8.93
CA PRO A 121 -15.58 -9.33 8.80
C PRO A 121 -15.27 -9.04 7.32
N PRO A 122 -14.49 -7.99 7.03
CA PRO A 122 -14.02 -7.73 5.67
C PRO A 122 -12.98 -8.77 5.24
N VAL A 123 -12.93 -9.05 3.94
CA VAL A 123 -11.96 -9.98 3.34
C VAL A 123 -11.07 -9.27 2.34
N THR A 124 -11.69 -8.50 1.44
CA THR A 124 -10.99 -7.83 0.33
C THR A 124 -11.58 -6.44 0.12
N VAL A 125 -10.74 -5.46 -0.24
CA VAL A 125 -11.14 -4.18 -0.80
C VAL A 125 -10.75 -4.17 -2.28
N GLU A 126 -11.75 -4.02 -3.14
CA GLU A 126 -11.63 -3.87 -4.57
C GLU A 126 -11.51 -2.40 -4.94
N LEU A 127 -10.50 -2.09 -5.74
CA LEU A 127 -10.34 -0.80 -6.39
C LEU A 127 -10.92 -0.89 -7.79
N ILE A 128 -11.94 -0.09 -8.07
CA ILE A 128 -12.73 -0.17 -9.30
C ILE A 128 -12.63 1.14 -10.07
N VAL A 129 -12.32 1.05 -11.37
CA VAL A 129 -12.31 2.18 -12.29
C VAL A 129 -13.15 1.85 -13.51
N ALA A 130 -14.11 2.71 -13.83
CA ALA A 130 -15.04 2.53 -14.95
C ALA A 130 -15.73 1.13 -14.95
N GLY A 131 -16.05 0.60 -13.77
CA GLY A 131 -16.71 -0.70 -13.59
C GLY A 131 -15.79 -1.92 -13.70
N LYS A 132 -14.47 -1.72 -13.85
CA LYS A 132 -13.48 -2.80 -13.88
C LYS A 132 -12.64 -2.79 -12.60
N ILE A 133 -12.46 -3.96 -12.00
CA ILE A 133 -11.52 -4.16 -10.88
C ILE A 133 -10.11 -3.98 -11.42
N ILE A 134 -9.39 -2.98 -10.90
CA ILE A 134 -7.99 -2.71 -11.23
C ILE A 134 -7.05 -3.33 -10.19
N LYS A 135 -7.51 -3.54 -8.95
CA LYS A 135 -6.72 -4.13 -7.88
C LYS A 135 -7.58 -4.69 -6.76
N GLU A 136 -7.18 -5.83 -6.21
CA GLU A 136 -7.72 -6.42 -4.98
C GLU A 136 -6.71 -6.26 -3.85
N ILE A 137 -7.18 -5.77 -2.70
CA ILE A 137 -6.36 -5.52 -1.52
C ILE A 137 -6.92 -6.36 -0.37
N PRO A 138 -6.14 -7.26 0.24
CA PRO A 138 -6.58 -7.97 1.45
C PRO A 138 -6.92 -7.00 2.58
N ALA A 139 -8.10 -7.19 3.19
CA ALA A 139 -8.60 -6.38 4.30
C ALA A 139 -8.34 -7.05 5.65
N ASN A 140 -7.10 -7.50 5.87
CA ASN A 140 -6.69 -8.28 7.05
C ASN A 140 -5.51 -7.65 7.81
N LEU A 141 -5.15 -6.41 7.49
CA LEU A 141 -4.05 -5.70 8.14
C LEU A 141 -4.38 -5.44 9.61
N HIS A 142 -3.42 -5.73 10.49
CA HIS A 142 -3.61 -5.59 11.93
C HIS A 142 -3.70 -4.12 12.35
N ARG A 143 -4.82 -3.76 12.98
CA ARG A 143 -5.21 -2.43 13.48
C ARG A 143 -5.69 -2.52 14.92
N PRO A 144 -4.77 -2.69 15.89
CA PRO A 144 -5.12 -2.82 17.30
C PRO A 144 -5.82 -1.57 17.84
N ASP A 145 -5.48 -0.40 17.29
CA ASP A 145 -6.13 0.88 17.59
C ASP A 145 -7.63 0.87 17.24
N VAL A 146 -8.02 0.21 16.14
CA VAL A 146 -9.44 0.04 15.77
C VAL A 146 -10.11 -1.00 16.66
N GLY A 147 -9.40 -2.10 16.98
CA GLY A 147 -9.89 -3.11 17.91
C GLY A 147 -10.15 -2.59 19.34
N GLU A 148 -9.38 -1.60 19.79
CA GLU A 148 -9.61 -0.92 21.08
C GLU A 148 -10.86 -0.03 21.06
N ILE A 149 -11.21 0.53 19.90
CA ILE A 149 -12.43 1.34 19.71
C ILE A 149 -13.68 0.46 19.63
N HIS A 150 -13.56 -0.74 19.04
CA HIS A 150 -14.65 -1.71 18.85
C HIS A 150 -14.38 -3.03 19.60
N PRO A 151 -14.28 -3.04 20.94
CA PRO A 151 -13.98 -4.24 21.71
C PRO A 151 -15.07 -5.32 21.61
N GLU A 152 -16.30 -4.95 21.24
CA GLU A 152 -17.43 -5.85 21.01
C GLU A 152 -17.30 -6.68 19.71
N ILE A 153 -16.35 -6.32 18.83
CA ILE A 153 -16.07 -7.02 17.57
C ILE A 153 -14.61 -7.50 17.60
N PRO A 154 -14.33 -8.74 18.08
CA PRO A 154 -12.97 -9.26 18.20
C PRO A 154 -12.14 -9.22 16.91
N GLU A 155 -12.81 -9.33 15.76
CA GLU A 155 -12.23 -9.28 14.41
C GLU A 155 -11.82 -7.87 13.98
N ALA A 156 -12.30 -6.81 14.66
CA ALA A 156 -12.02 -5.42 14.31
C ALA A 156 -10.53 -5.07 14.37
N LYS A 157 -9.70 -5.86 15.04
CA LYS A 157 -8.23 -5.71 15.01
C LYS A 157 -7.59 -6.17 13.70
N TYR A 158 -8.30 -6.84 12.79
CA TYR A 158 -7.79 -7.28 11.49
C TYR A 158 -8.64 -6.71 10.35
N CYS A 159 -8.94 -5.41 10.43
CA CYS A 159 -9.87 -4.72 9.54
C CYS A 159 -9.18 -3.77 8.55
N GLY A 160 -7.84 -3.63 8.66
CA GLY A 160 -7.09 -2.68 7.86
C GLY A 160 -6.85 -3.18 6.44
N PHE A 161 -6.66 -2.25 5.53
CA PHE A 161 -6.24 -2.53 4.16
C PHE A 161 -5.18 -1.52 3.72
N TRP A 162 -4.29 -1.95 2.84
CA TRP A 162 -3.27 -1.08 2.25
C TRP A 162 -2.82 -1.62 0.89
N GLY A 163 -2.81 -0.77 -0.12
CA GLY A 163 -2.29 -1.07 -1.44
C GLY A 163 -1.70 0.16 -2.12
N GLU A 164 -0.81 -0.09 -3.07
CA GLU A 164 -0.12 0.94 -3.85
C GLU A 164 -0.57 0.86 -5.31
N LEU A 165 -0.92 1.99 -5.93
CA LEU A 165 -1.25 2.11 -7.34
C LEU A 165 -0.23 2.97 -8.05
N GLU A 166 0.20 2.56 -9.22
CA GLU A 166 1.21 3.30 -9.97
C GLU A 166 0.61 4.36 -10.87
N VAL A 167 1.30 5.50 -10.96
CA VAL A 167 0.80 6.64 -11.74
C VAL A 167 0.85 6.38 -13.24
N LEU A 168 1.67 5.45 -13.71
CA LEU A 168 1.68 4.99 -15.10
C LEU A 168 0.33 4.39 -15.54
N GLU A 169 -0.50 3.93 -14.59
CA GLU A 169 -1.84 3.42 -14.86
C GLU A 169 -2.91 4.53 -14.87
N PHE A 170 -2.54 5.79 -14.59
CA PHE A 170 -3.50 6.88 -14.43
C PHE A 170 -3.80 7.56 -15.77
N ALA A 171 -5.10 7.65 -16.07
CA ALA A 171 -5.60 8.65 -17.01
C ALA A 171 -5.46 10.06 -16.41
N PRO A 172 -5.49 11.14 -17.23
CA PRO A 172 -5.39 12.52 -16.74
C PRO A 172 -6.41 12.85 -15.64
N GLU A 173 -7.58 12.21 -15.67
CA GLU A 173 -8.50 12.13 -14.55
C GLU A 173 -8.91 10.67 -14.32
N MET A 174 -8.88 10.22 -13.08
CA MET A 174 -9.24 8.86 -12.68
C MET A 174 -10.11 8.90 -11.43
N LYS A 175 -11.21 8.14 -11.44
CA LYS A 175 -12.10 7.97 -10.29
C LYS A 175 -12.04 6.51 -9.86
N ILE A 176 -11.55 6.28 -8.65
CA ILE A 176 -11.35 4.95 -8.09
C ILE A 176 -12.38 4.76 -6.99
N SER A 177 -13.36 3.89 -7.25
CA SER A 177 -14.30 3.46 -6.22
C SER A 177 -13.67 2.36 -5.37
N LEU A 178 -13.87 2.45 -4.06
CA LEU A 178 -13.47 1.42 -3.10
C LEU A 178 -14.72 0.65 -2.69
N GLU A 179 -14.74 -0.64 -2.99
CA GLU A 179 -15.79 -1.58 -2.56
C GLU A 179 -15.16 -2.67 -1.69
N VAL A 180 -15.77 -3.00 -0.56
CA VAL A 180 -15.33 -4.10 0.31
C VAL A 180 -16.20 -5.32 0.08
N ILE A 181 -15.55 -6.49 0.06
CA ILE A 181 -16.20 -7.80 0.11
C ILE A 181 -16.11 -8.31 1.55
N LEU A 182 -17.27 -8.61 2.13
CA LEU A 182 -17.38 -9.23 3.44
C LEU A 182 -17.34 -10.76 3.33
N GLN A 183 -17.08 -11.44 4.45
CA GLN A 183 -16.92 -12.90 4.47
C GLN A 183 -18.19 -13.68 4.05
N ASP A 184 -19.37 -13.08 4.21
CA ASP A 184 -20.65 -13.64 3.74
C ASP A 184 -20.91 -13.43 2.24
N GLY A 185 -20.00 -12.74 1.55
CA GLY A 185 -20.08 -12.44 0.12
C GLY A 185 -20.81 -11.13 -0.20
N SER A 186 -21.22 -10.34 0.79
CA SER A 186 -21.78 -9.02 0.53
C SER A 186 -20.73 -8.05 -0.01
N HIS A 187 -21.17 -7.17 -0.93
CA HIS A 187 -20.36 -6.10 -1.51
C HIS A 187 -20.87 -4.75 -1.02
N VAL A 188 -19.99 -3.98 -0.41
CA VAL A 188 -20.34 -2.67 0.16
C VAL A 188 -19.44 -1.58 -0.37
N ARG A 189 -20.04 -0.46 -0.81
CA ARG A 189 -19.30 0.72 -1.26
C ARG A 189 -18.82 1.55 -0.08
N LEU A 190 -17.51 1.78 0.01
CA LEU A 190 -16.91 2.58 1.08
C LEU A 190 -16.77 4.06 0.71
N GLY A 191 -16.22 4.31 -0.47
CA GLY A 191 -15.94 5.67 -0.91
C GLY A 191 -15.27 5.73 -2.26
N MET A 192 -14.77 6.91 -2.60
CA MET A 192 -14.14 7.21 -3.86
C MET A 192 -12.91 8.09 -3.65
N VAL A 193 -11.84 7.74 -4.37
CA VAL A 193 -10.63 8.54 -4.50
C VAL A 193 -10.62 9.08 -5.92
N ASN A 194 -10.63 10.40 -6.08
CA ASN A 194 -10.46 11.05 -7.39
C ASN A 194 -9.04 11.57 -7.49
N LEU A 195 -8.40 11.23 -8.61
CA LEU A 195 -7.05 11.63 -8.96
C LEU A 195 -7.12 12.50 -10.22
N LYS A 196 -6.45 13.65 -10.20
CA LYS A 196 -6.21 14.45 -11.40
C LYS A 196 -4.73 14.66 -11.58
N CYS A 197 -4.24 14.39 -12.78
CA CYS A 197 -2.85 14.55 -13.18
C CYS A 197 -2.75 15.60 -14.30
N PRO A 198 -2.59 16.90 -13.97
CA PRO A 198 -2.63 17.98 -14.96
C PRO A 198 -1.51 17.89 -16.02
N SER A 199 -0.42 17.19 -15.69
CA SER A 199 0.79 17.08 -16.49
C SER A 199 0.86 15.85 -17.40
N LEU A 200 -0.12 14.94 -17.33
CA LEU A 200 -0.25 13.80 -18.24
C LEU A 200 -1.11 14.25 -19.44
N ILE A 201 -0.46 14.51 -20.58
CA ILE A 201 -1.09 14.78 -21.90
C ILE A 201 -0.92 13.56 -22.78
#